data_AF-A0A7Y5LEW9-F1
#
_entry.id   AF-A0A7Y5LEW9-F1
#
_cell.length_a   1.000
_cell.length_b   1.000
_cell.length_c   1.000
_cell.angle_alpha   90.00
_cell.angle_beta   90.00
_cell.angle_gamma   90.00
#
_symmetry.space_group_name_H-M   'P 1'
#
loop_
_entity.id
_entity.type
_entity.pdbx_description
1 polymer ?
#
loop_
_entity_poly.entity_id
_entity_poly.type
_entity_poly.pdbx_seq_one_letter_code
_entity_poly.pdbx_strand_id
1 'polypeptide(L)'
;MSTRNRLAAVLFAGALAAWPQSDAVDPRSTLHITLPEDSPISVVSADWGESRATARGGAMVLDLRTSLSLRNSGQAKIRGVTLLVEAQDVTPGGKASVAVPSLDAGVGDVFPVRVDMRLMRPLQSGTGPLVTIKLDGVLFDDLSFYGPNELNSRRSMRAWEMEARRDRQYFKAILESRGPEGLREAFLSSVAALSSRPRMDVRFARGGRATNFEAEHELQFAFLRFPDSPVDPISGVARASGSEIRAPRIDVKNRSKRGVSYVEIGWILKDRNGRQFLAGSVPSSDGLDLAPGQTGKILESTSLRFSSASGRIVDIQGVTGYVSQVEFDNGEIWIPSRSSLNQSGLQGVAAPSPEEQRLTNIYVKKGLEAVIQELRKF
;
A
#
# COMPACT_ATOMS: atom_id res chain seq x y z
N MET A 1 26.31 -16.74 79.10
CA MET A 1 26.30 -15.48 78.33
C MET A 1 27.56 -15.42 77.48
N SER A 2 27.45 -14.83 76.27
CA SER A 2 28.50 -14.61 75.25
C SER A 2 28.86 -15.85 74.41
N THR A 3 28.21 -16.09 73.25
CA THR A 3 28.52 -15.60 71.87
C THR A 3 29.94 -15.85 71.37
N ARG A 4 30.27 -16.14 70.10
CA ARG A 4 29.66 -16.66 68.85
C ARG A 4 30.80 -16.50 67.80
N ASN A 5 30.91 -17.38 66.78
CA ASN A 5 31.71 -17.31 65.52
C ASN A 5 32.70 -18.49 65.36
N ARG A 6 32.98 -19.08 64.18
CA ARG A 6 32.62 -18.89 62.75
C ARG A 6 33.13 -20.11 61.95
N LEU A 7 32.78 -20.13 60.65
CA LEU A 7 33.19 -21.02 59.53
C LEU A 7 32.27 -22.24 59.31
N ALA A 8 31.30 -22.24 58.38
CA ALA A 8 31.26 -21.93 56.95
C ALA A 8 31.97 -22.97 56.07
N ALA A 9 31.19 -23.91 55.54
CA ALA A 9 31.51 -24.74 54.37
C ALA A 9 30.47 -24.44 53.28
N VAL A 10 30.94 -24.03 52.11
CA VAL A 10 30.14 -23.67 50.94
C VAL A 10 29.84 -24.95 50.14
N LEU A 11 28.56 -25.25 49.95
CA LEU A 11 28.07 -26.26 49.02
C LEU A 11 27.81 -25.62 47.65
N PHE A 12 28.48 -26.14 46.61
CA PHE A 12 28.13 -25.90 45.22
C PHE A 12 26.91 -26.75 44.86
N ALA A 13 25.73 -26.12 44.76
CA ALA A 13 24.56 -26.72 44.13
C ALA A 13 24.47 -26.19 42.69
N GLY A 14 24.52 -27.12 41.72
CA GLY A 14 24.41 -26.84 40.30
C GLY A 14 23.06 -26.24 39.94
N ALA A 15 23.06 -25.01 39.46
CA ALA A 15 21.93 -24.40 38.79
C ALA A 15 21.78 -25.03 37.40
N LEU A 16 20.78 -25.90 37.23
CA LEU A 16 20.25 -26.24 35.93
C LEU A 16 19.71 -24.96 35.29
N ALA A 17 20.42 -24.49 34.27
CA ALA A 17 19.97 -23.39 33.42
C ALA A 17 18.67 -23.82 32.71
N ALA A 18 17.54 -23.34 33.20
CA ALA A 18 16.30 -23.33 32.45
C ALA A 18 16.48 -22.40 31.26
N TRP A 19 16.76 -22.97 30.09
CA TRP A 19 16.56 -22.27 28.82
C TRP A 19 15.07 -21.98 28.70
N PRO A 20 14.64 -20.74 28.37
CA PRO A 20 13.24 -20.48 28.12
C PRO A 20 12.80 -21.34 26.92
N GLN A 21 11.99 -22.37 27.19
CA GLN A 21 11.25 -23.05 26.16
C GLN A 21 10.30 -22.02 25.56
N SER A 22 10.56 -21.62 24.31
CA SER A 22 9.58 -20.93 23.50
C SER A 22 8.47 -21.93 23.21
N ASP A 23 7.47 -22.00 24.07
CA ASP A 23 6.22 -22.67 23.75
C ASP A 23 5.65 -21.99 22.51
N ALA A 24 5.74 -22.68 21.37
CA ALA A 24 5.15 -22.23 20.14
C ALA A 24 3.63 -22.26 20.34
N VAL A 25 3.02 -21.09 20.57
CA VAL A 25 1.56 -20.98 20.62
C VAL A 25 1.02 -21.41 19.27
N ASP A 26 0.15 -22.43 19.25
CA ASP A 26 -0.49 -22.92 18.03
C ASP A 26 -1.34 -21.79 17.43
N PRO A 27 -1.00 -21.26 16.23
CA PRO A 27 -1.76 -20.21 15.58
C PRO A 27 -3.21 -20.64 15.30
N ARG A 28 -3.47 -21.95 15.11
CA ARG A 28 -4.78 -22.48 14.70
C ARG A 28 -5.87 -22.27 15.76
N SER A 29 -5.50 -22.29 17.04
CA SER A 29 -6.44 -22.07 18.16
C SER A 29 -6.58 -20.59 18.52
N THR A 30 -5.87 -19.70 17.82
CA THR A 30 -5.72 -18.29 18.21
C THR A 30 -5.98 -17.28 17.08
N LEU A 31 -6.19 -17.72 15.84
CA LEU A 31 -6.61 -16.89 14.72
C LEU A 31 -8.13 -16.97 14.53
N HIS A 32 -8.79 -15.82 14.47
CA HIS A 32 -10.23 -15.71 14.27
C HIS A 32 -10.54 -14.99 12.95
N ILE A 33 -11.52 -15.49 12.19
CA ILE A 33 -12.01 -14.80 10.99
C ILE A 33 -13.43 -14.35 11.26
N THR A 34 -13.70 -13.05 11.09
CA THR A 34 -15.01 -12.45 11.30
C THR A 34 -15.49 -11.83 10.00
N LEU A 35 -16.54 -12.40 9.43
CA LEU A 35 -17.26 -11.83 8.28
C LEU A 35 -18.66 -11.40 8.75
N PRO A 36 -19.22 -10.29 8.22
CA PRO A 36 -20.62 -9.95 8.45
C PRO A 36 -21.56 -11.07 7.97
N GLU A 37 -22.75 -11.17 8.57
CA GLU A 37 -23.73 -12.21 8.21
C GLU A 37 -24.22 -12.11 6.76
N ASP A 38 -24.31 -10.90 6.22
CA ASP A 38 -24.70 -10.59 4.85
C ASP A 38 -23.50 -10.47 3.89
N SER A 39 -22.33 -11.01 4.29
CA SER A 39 -21.10 -10.93 3.50
C SER A 39 -21.25 -11.59 2.11
N PRO A 40 -20.86 -10.91 1.02
CA PRO A 40 -20.86 -11.47 -0.34
C PRO A 40 -19.74 -12.50 -0.55
N ILE A 41 -18.92 -12.73 0.47
CA ILE A 41 -17.88 -13.75 0.48
C ILE A 41 -18.03 -14.67 1.69
N SER A 42 -17.64 -15.93 1.51
CA SER A 42 -17.60 -16.94 2.57
C SER A 42 -16.22 -17.61 2.62
N VAL A 43 -15.78 -18.00 3.81
CA VAL A 43 -14.53 -18.76 3.98
C VAL A 43 -14.80 -20.22 3.63
N VAL A 44 -14.09 -20.74 2.63
CA VAL A 44 -14.10 -22.17 2.27
C VAL A 44 -13.09 -22.92 3.13
N SER A 45 -11.89 -22.37 3.27
CA SER A 45 -10.83 -22.94 4.08
C SER A 45 -9.82 -21.87 4.49
N ALA A 46 -9.10 -22.13 5.57
CA ALA A 46 -7.96 -21.33 6.00
C ALA A 46 -6.76 -22.25 6.24
N ASP A 47 -5.66 -21.97 5.55
CA ASP A 47 -4.37 -22.61 5.79
C ASP A 47 -3.46 -21.64 6.54
N TRP A 48 -3.09 -22.02 7.75
CA TRP A 48 -2.29 -21.20 8.66
C TRP A 48 -0.78 -21.33 8.42
N GLY A 49 -0.38 -22.22 7.50
CA GLY A 49 0.98 -22.35 7.00
C GLY A 49 2.04 -22.46 8.11
N GLU A 50 3.10 -21.67 7.96
CA GLU A 50 4.22 -21.56 8.92
C GLU A 50 4.08 -20.37 9.85
N SER A 51 2.85 -19.93 10.16
CA SER A 51 2.63 -18.80 11.06
C SER A 51 3.22 -19.07 12.45
N ARG A 52 3.82 -18.07 13.09
CA ARG A 52 4.50 -18.21 14.39
C ARG A 52 4.19 -17.03 15.31
N ALA A 53 4.04 -17.34 16.58
CA ALA A 53 4.00 -16.37 17.66
C ALA A 53 5.26 -16.50 18.51
N THR A 54 5.99 -15.40 18.72
CA THR A 54 7.22 -15.40 19.53
C THR A 54 7.20 -14.25 20.54
N ALA A 55 7.42 -14.56 21.82
CA ALA A 55 7.59 -13.53 22.84
C ALA A 55 8.97 -12.85 22.68
N ARG A 56 9.00 -11.52 22.69
CA ARG A 56 10.22 -10.71 22.56
C ARG A 56 10.11 -9.41 23.36
N GLY A 57 10.83 -9.33 24.48
CA GLY A 57 10.59 -8.25 25.45
C GLY A 57 9.14 -8.29 25.92
N GLY A 58 8.60 -7.23 26.50
CA GLY A 58 7.18 -7.20 26.95
C GLY A 58 6.10 -7.37 25.85
N ALA A 59 6.46 -7.80 24.64
CA ALA A 59 5.58 -7.97 23.50
C ALA A 59 5.73 -9.36 22.85
N MET A 60 4.75 -9.72 22.04
CA MET A 60 4.66 -10.88 21.19
C MET A 60 4.72 -10.41 19.74
N VAL A 61 5.61 -11.02 18.98
CA VAL A 61 5.76 -10.85 17.53
C VAL A 61 4.99 -11.97 16.86
N LEU A 62 4.07 -11.61 15.96
CA LEU A 62 3.21 -12.51 15.23
C LEU A 62 3.64 -12.49 13.76
N ASP A 63 4.30 -13.54 13.31
CA ASP A 63 4.69 -13.72 11.92
C ASP A 63 3.62 -14.56 11.22
N LEU A 64 2.77 -13.92 10.41
CA LEU A 64 1.67 -14.54 9.69
C LEU A 64 2.13 -14.96 8.30
N ARG A 65 1.83 -16.22 7.95
CA ARG A 65 2.04 -16.84 6.64
C ARG A 65 0.83 -17.72 6.33
N THR A 66 -0.29 -17.07 6.09
CA THR A 66 -1.61 -17.70 6.00
C THR A 66 -2.18 -17.55 4.59
N SER A 67 -2.95 -18.53 4.13
CA SER A 67 -3.75 -18.44 2.90
C SER A 67 -5.20 -18.74 3.20
N LEU A 68 -6.09 -17.79 2.88
CA LEU A 68 -7.53 -17.98 2.94
C LEU A 68 -8.06 -18.37 1.57
N SER A 69 -8.91 -19.38 1.51
CA SER A 69 -9.68 -19.70 0.31
C SER A 69 -11.08 -19.14 0.49
N LEU A 70 -11.41 -18.09 -0.26
CA LEU A 70 -12.68 -17.39 -0.17
C LEU A 70 -13.55 -17.75 -1.37
N ARG A 71 -14.86 -17.90 -1.16
CA ARG A 71 -15.85 -18.09 -2.22
C ARG A 71 -16.65 -16.82 -2.39
N ASN A 72 -16.89 -16.41 -3.64
CA ASN A 72 -17.92 -15.42 -3.94
C ASN A 72 -19.30 -16.07 -3.76
N SER A 73 -19.97 -15.78 -2.65
CA SER A 73 -21.32 -16.24 -2.33
C SER A 73 -22.39 -15.20 -2.64
N GLY A 74 -22.00 -14.04 -3.17
CA GLY A 74 -22.90 -12.97 -3.59
C GLY A 74 -23.49 -13.19 -4.99
N GLN A 75 -24.10 -12.13 -5.53
CA GLN A 75 -24.78 -12.15 -6.85
C GLN A 75 -24.01 -11.42 -7.95
N ALA A 76 -22.93 -10.71 -7.60
CA ALA A 76 -22.14 -9.91 -8.52
C ALA A 76 -20.69 -10.40 -8.58
N LYS A 77 -20.02 -10.10 -9.69
CA LYS A 77 -18.62 -10.45 -9.89
C LYS A 77 -17.73 -9.55 -9.04
N ILE A 78 -16.75 -10.14 -8.36
CA ILE A 78 -15.82 -9.43 -7.47
C ILE A 78 -14.56 -9.00 -8.23
N ARG A 79 -14.19 -7.73 -8.06
CA ARG A 79 -12.98 -7.08 -8.60
C ARG A 79 -11.91 -6.79 -7.56
N GLY A 80 -12.26 -6.76 -6.29
CA GLY A 80 -11.28 -6.61 -5.23
C GLY A 80 -11.82 -6.97 -3.87
N VAL A 81 -10.92 -7.38 -2.97
CA VAL A 81 -11.22 -7.61 -1.56
C VAL A 81 -10.14 -6.97 -0.71
N THR A 82 -10.52 -6.26 0.35
CA THR A 82 -9.63 -5.82 1.41
C THR A 82 -10.03 -6.49 2.72
N LEU A 83 -9.04 -7.08 3.38
CA LEU A 83 -9.15 -7.64 4.73
C LEU A 83 -8.35 -6.77 5.71
N LEU A 84 -8.94 -6.51 6.87
CA LEU A 84 -8.32 -5.88 8.02
C LEU A 84 -7.79 -6.98 8.95
N VAL A 85 -6.52 -6.91 9.33
CA VAL A 85 -5.86 -7.90 10.19
C VAL A 85 -5.40 -7.23 11.47
N GLU A 86 -5.94 -7.68 12.60
CA GLU A 86 -5.75 -7.05 13.91
C GLU A 86 -5.25 -8.04 14.94
N ALA A 87 -4.07 -7.78 15.50
CA ALA A 87 -3.61 -8.44 16.71
C ALA A 87 -4.07 -7.69 17.97
N GLN A 88 -4.15 -6.35 17.89
CA GLN A 88 -4.74 -5.47 18.89
C GLN A 88 -4.96 -4.06 18.30
N ASP A 89 -6.01 -3.37 18.75
CA ASP A 89 -6.40 -2.09 18.17
C ASP A 89 -5.49 -0.88 18.47
N VAL A 90 -4.86 -0.86 19.63
CA VAL A 90 -4.24 0.36 20.19
C VAL A 90 -2.70 0.38 20.13
N THR A 91 -2.07 -0.72 19.71
CA THR A 91 -0.60 -0.83 19.68
C THR A 91 -0.07 -0.55 18.27
N PRO A 92 0.95 0.31 18.09
CA PRO A 92 1.63 0.47 16.80
C PRO A 92 2.15 -0.87 16.27
N GLY A 93 1.78 -1.22 15.04
CA GLY A 93 2.09 -2.53 14.44
C GLY A 93 1.14 -3.66 14.85
N GLY A 94 0.07 -3.37 15.60
CA GLY A 94 -0.99 -4.31 15.94
C GLY A 94 -2.11 -4.41 14.90
N LYS A 95 -2.12 -3.54 13.88
CA LYS A 95 -3.05 -3.56 12.74
C LYS A 95 -2.30 -3.57 11.42
N ALA A 96 -2.84 -4.27 10.44
CA ALA A 96 -2.42 -4.25 9.05
C ALA A 96 -3.60 -4.56 8.14
N SER A 97 -3.38 -4.49 6.82
CA SER A 97 -4.38 -4.86 5.84
C SER A 97 -3.79 -5.70 4.72
N VAL A 98 -4.64 -6.49 4.09
CA VAL A 98 -4.35 -7.21 2.85
C VAL A 98 -5.38 -6.79 1.83
N ALA A 99 -4.94 -6.22 0.72
CA ALA A 99 -5.79 -5.92 -0.42
C ALA A 99 -5.42 -6.80 -1.61
N VAL A 100 -6.42 -7.37 -2.26
CA VAL A 100 -6.28 -8.16 -3.49
C VAL A 100 -7.07 -7.46 -4.58
N PRO A 101 -6.46 -6.50 -5.31
CA PRO A 101 -7.12 -5.82 -6.42
C PRO A 101 -7.14 -6.71 -7.69
N SER A 102 -7.86 -6.25 -8.70
CA SER A 102 -7.88 -6.86 -10.05
C SER A 102 -8.31 -8.33 -10.08
N LEU A 103 -9.23 -8.70 -9.19
CA LEU A 103 -9.88 -10.02 -9.22
C LEU A 103 -10.84 -10.14 -10.42
N ASP A 104 -11.06 -11.38 -10.84
CA ASP A 104 -12.10 -11.77 -11.78
C ASP A 104 -12.86 -12.97 -11.22
N ALA A 105 -13.37 -12.82 -9.99
CA ALA A 105 -14.09 -13.89 -9.29
C ALA A 105 -15.59 -13.77 -9.59
N GLY A 106 -16.09 -14.63 -10.49
CA GLY A 106 -17.50 -14.79 -10.78
C GLY A 106 -18.29 -15.34 -9.60
N VAL A 107 -19.61 -15.39 -9.74
CA VAL A 107 -20.51 -15.94 -8.72
C VAL A 107 -20.20 -17.42 -8.51
N GLY A 108 -19.98 -17.83 -7.26
CA GLY A 108 -19.61 -19.20 -6.90
C GLY A 108 -18.12 -19.53 -7.01
N ASP A 109 -17.32 -18.67 -7.65
CA ASP A 109 -15.87 -18.89 -7.79
C ASP A 109 -15.16 -18.85 -6.45
N VAL A 110 -14.09 -19.64 -6.36
CA VAL A 110 -13.20 -19.70 -5.21
C VAL A 110 -11.86 -19.07 -5.57
N PHE A 111 -11.37 -18.16 -4.73
CA PHE A 111 -10.12 -17.45 -4.96
C PHE A 111 -9.27 -17.38 -3.67
N PRO A 112 -7.94 -17.43 -3.79
CA PRO A 112 -7.04 -17.36 -2.65
C PRO A 112 -6.71 -15.91 -2.25
N VAL A 113 -6.63 -15.66 -0.95
CA VAL A 113 -6.09 -14.42 -0.36
C VAL A 113 -4.95 -14.80 0.58
N ARG A 114 -3.73 -14.34 0.26
CA ARG A 114 -2.55 -14.60 1.09
C ARG A 114 -2.33 -13.46 2.08
N VAL A 115 -2.08 -13.83 3.33
CA VAL A 115 -1.82 -12.95 4.45
C VAL A 115 -0.40 -13.23 4.93
N ASP A 116 0.54 -12.49 4.38
CA ASP A 116 1.98 -12.58 4.68
C ASP A 116 2.44 -11.26 5.35
N MET A 117 2.55 -11.25 6.68
CA MET A 117 2.87 -10.02 7.42
C MET A 117 3.41 -10.29 8.83
N ARG A 118 4.00 -9.27 9.44
CA ARG A 118 4.44 -9.28 10.84
C ARG A 118 3.62 -8.27 11.64
N LEU A 119 3.01 -8.74 12.74
CA LEU A 119 2.26 -7.92 13.69
C LEU A 119 2.90 -7.95 15.08
N MET A 120 2.56 -6.96 15.90
CA MET A 120 3.03 -6.81 17.27
C MET A 120 1.84 -6.73 18.24
N ARG A 121 1.93 -7.48 19.34
CA ARG A 121 0.94 -7.46 20.43
C ARG A 121 1.66 -7.43 21.79
N PRO A 122 1.32 -6.54 22.74
CA PRO A 122 1.81 -6.62 24.12
C PRO A 122 1.45 -7.96 24.80
N LEU A 123 2.35 -8.52 25.61
CA LEU A 123 2.13 -9.81 26.27
C LEU A 123 0.98 -9.80 27.29
N GLN A 124 0.63 -8.63 27.82
CA GLN A 124 -0.47 -8.45 28.78
C GLN A 124 -1.84 -8.28 28.11
N SER A 125 -1.90 -8.26 26.78
CA SER A 125 -3.15 -8.03 26.07
C SER A 125 -4.03 -9.28 26.07
N GLY A 126 -5.03 -9.31 26.96
CA GLY A 126 -6.35 -9.98 26.86
C GLY A 126 -6.44 -11.49 26.55
N THR A 127 -7.53 -12.13 26.99
CA THR A 127 -7.89 -13.55 26.74
C THR A 127 -8.47 -13.85 25.34
N GLY A 128 -8.47 -12.88 24.43
CA GLY A 128 -9.02 -13.01 23.07
C GLY A 128 -8.03 -13.58 22.04
N PRO A 129 -8.49 -13.87 20.80
CA PRO A 129 -7.67 -14.44 19.73
C PRO A 129 -6.40 -13.61 19.50
N LEU A 130 -5.28 -14.27 19.21
CA LEU A 130 -4.01 -13.61 18.91
C LEU A 130 -4.12 -12.66 17.72
N VAL A 131 -4.91 -13.03 16.72
CA VAL A 131 -5.18 -12.23 15.52
C VAL A 131 -6.63 -12.42 15.08
N THR A 132 -7.27 -11.34 14.68
CA THR A 132 -8.58 -11.32 14.03
C THR A 132 -8.43 -10.81 12.61
N ILE A 133 -8.98 -11.56 11.64
CA ILE A 133 -9.10 -11.13 10.24
C ILE A 133 -10.55 -10.74 10.02
N LYS A 134 -10.78 -9.48 9.64
CA LYS A 134 -12.10 -8.90 9.35
C LYS A 134 -12.19 -8.54 7.88
N LEU A 135 -13.40 -8.54 7.34
CA LEU A 135 -13.67 -7.94 6.04
C LEU A 135 -13.73 -6.41 6.17
N ASP A 136 -12.87 -5.70 5.45
CA ASP A 136 -12.97 -4.23 5.34
C ASP A 136 -13.83 -3.83 4.13
N GLY A 137 -13.69 -4.54 3.01
CA GLY A 137 -14.61 -4.38 1.91
C GLY A 137 -14.40 -5.27 0.70
N VAL A 138 -15.42 -5.32 -0.15
CA VAL A 138 -15.48 -6.01 -1.44
C VAL A 138 -15.88 -4.99 -2.50
N LEU A 139 -15.12 -4.93 -3.58
CA LEU A 139 -15.43 -4.14 -4.77
C LEU A 139 -16.00 -5.05 -5.85
N PHE A 140 -17.12 -4.64 -6.45
CA PHE A 140 -17.76 -5.35 -7.55
C PHE A 140 -17.40 -4.76 -8.92
N ASP A 141 -17.81 -5.45 -9.98
CA ASP A 141 -17.55 -5.07 -11.37
C ASP A 141 -18.31 -3.82 -11.85
N ASP A 142 -19.42 -3.47 -11.22
CA ASP A 142 -20.10 -2.19 -11.43
C ASP A 142 -19.50 -1.04 -10.59
N LEU A 143 -18.39 -1.28 -9.88
CA LEU A 143 -17.74 -0.37 -8.93
C LEU A 143 -18.57 -0.07 -7.67
N SER A 144 -19.68 -0.77 -7.44
CA SER A 144 -20.33 -0.79 -6.14
C SER A 144 -19.41 -1.45 -5.10
N PHE A 145 -19.63 -1.09 -3.84
CA PHE A 145 -18.77 -1.50 -2.74
C PHE A 145 -19.62 -2.00 -1.58
N TYR A 146 -19.22 -3.13 -1.02
CA TYR A 146 -19.78 -3.69 0.20
C TYR A 146 -18.72 -3.71 1.31
N GLY A 147 -19.12 -3.48 2.55
CA GLY A 147 -18.26 -3.62 3.73
C GLY A 147 -18.18 -2.34 4.58
N PRO A 148 -17.58 -2.44 5.78
CA PRO A 148 -17.53 -1.35 6.75
C PRO A 148 -16.63 -0.19 6.32
N ASN A 149 -15.65 -0.42 5.44
CA ASN A 149 -14.75 0.62 4.93
C ASN A 149 -13.97 1.36 6.05
N GLU A 150 -13.55 0.64 7.09
CA GLU A 150 -12.80 1.20 8.23
C GLU A 150 -11.42 1.73 7.80
N LEU A 151 -10.85 1.11 6.76
CA LEU A 151 -9.57 1.50 6.17
C LEU A 151 -9.69 2.51 5.03
N ASN A 152 -10.89 3.05 4.77
CA ASN A 152 -11.19 3.84 3.57
C ASN A 152 -10.85 3.12 2.25
N SER A 153 -10.89 1.79 2.23
CA SER A 153 -10.51 0.97 1.07
C SER A 153 -11.37 1.18 -0.17
N ARG A 154 -12.62 1.66 -0.03
CA ARG A 154 -13.53 1.90 -1.16
C ARG A 154 -12.87 2.74 -2.24
N ARG A 155 -12.27 3.86 -1.82
CA ARG A 155 -11.61 4.79 -2.71
C ARG A 155 -10.41 4.14 -3.41
N SER A 156 -9.50 3.56 -2.63
CA SER A 156 -8.28 2.93 -3.17
C SER A 156 -8.60 1.76 -4.10
N MET A 157 -9.57 0.90 -3.74
CA MET A 157 -9.98 -0.22 -4.58
C MET A 157 -10.61 0.24 -5.89
N ARG A 158 -11.48 1.26 -5.86
CA ARG A 158 -12.04 1.84 -7.08
C ARG A 158 -10.96 2.42 -7.99
N ALA A 159 -9.99 3.13 -7.41
CA ALA A 159 -8.86 3.68 -8.16
C ALA A 159 -8.04 2.56 -8.82
N TRP A 160 -7.67 1.52 -8.07
CA TRP A 160 -6.93 0.37 -8.61
C TRP A 160 -7.70 -0.38 -9.69
N GLU A 161 -9.01 -0.52 -9.58
CA GLU A 161 -9.83 -1.16 -10.63
C GLU A 161 -9.95 -0.27 -11.87
N MET A 162 -10.05 1.05 -11.71
CA MET A 162 -10.00 1.99 -12.84
C MET A 162 -8.65 1.93 -13.56
N GLU A 163 -7.54 1.86 -12.81
CA GLU A 163 -6.20 1.64 -13.36
C GLU A 163 -6.11 0.30 -14.09
N ALA A 164 -6.67 -0.75 -13.49
CA ALA A 164 -6.70 -2.08 -14.08
C ALA A 164 -7.47 -2.11 -15.40
N ARG A 165 -8.65 -1.47 -15.47
CA ARG A 165 -9.40 -1.33 -16.72
C ARG A 165 -8.63 -0.59 -17.79
N ARG A 166 -8.03 0.55 -17.44
CA ARG A 166 -7.19 1.35 -18.33
C ARG A 166 -6.05 0.51 -18.90
N ASP A 167 -5.36 -0.24 -18.06
CA ASP A 167 -4.18 -1.01 -18.46
C ASP A 167 -4.57 -2.25 -19.27
N ARG A 168 -5.63 -2.97 -18.88
CA ARG A 168 -6.21 -4.07 -19.69
C ARG A 168 -6.63 -3.58 -21.07
N GLN A 169 -7.34 -2.45 -21.14
CA GLN A 169 -7.79 -1.86 -22.41
C GLN A 169 -6.59 -1.48 -23.30
N TYR A 170 -5.54 -0.90 -22.71
CA TYR A 170 -4.31 -0.58 -23.44
C TYR A 170 -3.64 -1.81 -24.05
N PHE A 171 -3.46 -2.88 -23.27
CA PHE A 171 -2.83 -4.11 -23.77
C PHE A 171 -3.72 -4.85 -24.79
N LYS A 172 -5.05 -4.83 -24.61
CA LYS A 172 -6.00 -5.33 -25.61
C LYS A 172 -5.90 -4.57 -26.93
N ALA A 173 -5.89 -3.24 -26.88
CA ALA A 173 -5.76 -2.41 -28.08
C ALA A 173 -4.44 -2.68 -28.83
N ILE A 174 -3.34 -2.95 -28.11
CA ILE A 174 -2.08 -3.36 -28.73
C ILE A 174 -2.21 -4.73 -29.39
N LEU A 175 -2.82 -5.71 -28.71
CA LEU A 175 -3.02 -7.04 -29.25
C LEU A 175 -3.89 -7.00 -30.53
N GLU A 176 -4.93 -6.18 -30.54
CA GLU A 176 -5.84 -6.02 -31.68
C GLU A 176 -5.16 -5.31 -32.86
N SER A 177 -4.35 -4.26 -32.60
CA SER A 177 -3.75 -3.44 -33.65
C SER A 177 -2.41 -3.96 -34.19
N ARG A 178 -1.58 -4.58 -33.34
CA ARG A 178 -0.21 -5.01 -33.68
C ARG A 178 0.03 -6.51 -33.47
N GLY A 179 -1.01 -7.24 -33.06
CA GLY A 179 -0.93 -8.69 -32.85
C GLY A 179 -0.07 -9.09 -31.64
N PRO A 180 0.21 -10.40 -31.51
CA PRO A 180 0.99 -10.95 -30.40
C PRO A 180 2.41 -10.37 -30.28
N GLU A 181 3.07 -10.07 -31.41
CA GLU A 181 4.43 -9.51 -31.38
C GLU A 181 4.45 -8.08 -30.83
N GLY A 182 3.51 -7.21 -31.22
CA GLY A 182 3.39 -5.88 -30.62
C GLY A 182 3.06 -5.92 -29.12
N LEU A 183 2.31 -6.93 -28.68
CA LEU A 183 2.04 -7.16 -27.26
C LEU A 183 3.30 -7.60 -26.51
N ARG A 184 4.11 -8.48 -27.12
CA ARG A 184 5.40 -8.93 -26.56
C ARG A 184 6.34 -7.75 -26.34
N GLU A 185 6.49 -6.87 -27.32
CA GLU A 185 7.32 -5.66 -27.20
C GLU A 185 6.86 -4.76 -26.05
N ALA A 186 5.53 -4.58 -25.90
CA ALA A 186 4.96 -3.79 -24.82
C ALA A 186 5.30 -4.38 -23.44
N PHE A 187 5.18 -5.70 -23.27
CA PHE A 187 5.55 -6.35 -22.01
C PHE A 187 7.05 -6.33 -21.75
N LEU A 188 7.89 -6.50 -22.77
CA LEU A 188 9.34 -6.33 -22.61
C LEU A 188 9.69 -4.93 -22.13
N SER A 189 9.00 -3.90 -22.65
CA SER A 189 9.14 -2.52 -22.19
C SER A 189 8.71 -2.35 -20.72
N SER A 190 7.58 -2.95 -20.32
CA SER A 190 7.13 -2.92 -18.92
C SER A 190 8.10 -3.66 -17.98
N VAL A 191 8.65 -4.82 -18.40
CA VAL A 191 9.68 -5.55 -17.64
C VAL A 191 10.94 -4.71 -17.47
N ALA A 192 11.39 -4.05 -18.54
CA ALA A 192 12.55 -3.17 -18.50
C ALA A 192 12.32 -2.01 -17.52
N ALA A 193 11.16 -1.33 -17.62
CA ALA A 193 10.79 -0.23 -16.72
C ALA A 193 10.74 -0.66 -15.25
N LEU A 194 10.15 -1.83 -14.96
CA LEU A 194 10.10 -2.41 -13.61
C LEU A 194 11.50 -2.71 -13.06
N SER A 195 12.42 -3.16 -13.91
CA SER A 195 13.79 -3.54 -13.52
C SER A 195 14.72 -2.33 -13.37
N SER A 196 14.54 -1.29 -14.20
CA SER A 196 15.35 -0.07 -14.19
C SER A 196 14.92 0.93 -13.11
N ARG A 197 13.79 0.68 -12.43
CA ARG A 197 13.23 1.63 -11.47
C ARG A 197 14.17 1.83 -10.28
N PRO A 198 14.57 3.09 -10.00
CA PRO A 198 15.36 3.37 -8.81
C PRO A 198 14.58 3.03 -7.54
N ARG A 199 15.10 2.10 -6.73
CA ARG A 199 14.54 1.77 -5.42
C ARG A 199 15.00 2.82 -4.41
N MET A 200 14.05 3.60 -3.89
CA MET A 200 14.26 4.45 -2.71
C MET A 200 13.52 3.87 -1.52
N ASP A 201 14.23 3.84 -0.39
CA ASP A 201 13.62 3.60 0.90
C ASP A 201 13.10 4.94 1.43
N VAL A 202 11.80 5.02 1.63
CA VAL A 202 11.12 6.17 2.24
C VAL A 202 10.82 5.84 3.69
N ARG A 203 11.22 6.72 4.61
CA ARG A 203 10.92 6.57 6.04
C ARG A 203 10.26 7.84 6.55
N PHE A 204 9.16 7.67 7.29
CA PHE A 204 8.59 8.75 8.07
C PHE A 204 9.57 9.16 9.18
N ALA A 205 10.06 10.38 9.12
CA ALA A 205 10.80 10.97 10.21
C ALA A 205 9.79 11.50 11.23
N ARG A 206 9.59 10.77 12.34
CA ARG A 206 8.94 11.36 13.52
C ARG A 206 9.83 12.49 14.00
N GLY A 207 9.29 13.70 14.10
CA GLY A 207 10.01 14.93 14.42
C GLY A 207 10.85 14.82 15.69
N GLY A 208 12.08 14.34 15.53
CA GLY A 208 13.14 14.40 16.51
C GLY A 208 14.09 15.53 16.13
N ARG A 209 14.62 16.23 17.14
CA ARG A 209 15.67 17.23 16.96
C ARG A 209 16.88 16.56 16.30
N ALA A 210 17.04 16.76 14.99
CA ALA A 210 18.27 16.41 14.30
C ALA A 210 19.36 17.38 14.80
N THR A 211 20.47 16.85 15.31
CA THR A 211 21.60 17.63 15.84
C THR A 211 22.58 18.08 14.76
N ASN A 212 22.34 17.75 13.48
CA ASN A 212 23.04 18.30 12.32
C ASN A 212 22.02 19.00 11.42
N PHE A 213 22.05 20.33 11.39
CA PHE A 213 21.26 21.13 10.47
C PHE A 213 22.05 21.30 9.17
N GLU A 214 21.73 20.52 8.14
CA GLU A 214 21.95 21.00 6.78
C GLU A 214 20.96 22.13 6.52
N ALA A 215 21.42 23.20 5.85
CA ALA A 215 20.60 24.38 5.60
C ALA A 215 19.31 23.99 4.88
N GLU A 216 18.17 24.38 5.46
CA GLU A 216 16.87 24.15 4.86
C GLU A 216 16.68 25.11 3.68
N HIS A 217 16.25 24.58 2.54
CA HIS A 217 15.87 25.39 1.38
C HIS A 217 14.47 25.03 0.91
N GLU A 218 13.78 26.03 0.36
CA GLU A 218 12.44 25.83 -0.20
C GLU A 218 12.55 25.25 -1.62
N LEU A 219 11.73 24.24 -1.90
CA LEU A 219 11.56 23.62 -3.20
C LEU A 219 10.18 23.96 -3.74
N GLN A 220 10.14 24.63 -4.88
CA GLN A 220 8.91 24.85 -5.62
C GLN A 220 8.55 23.59 -6.42
N PHE A 221 7.28 23.20 -6.38
CA PHE A 221 6.77 22.12 -7.22
C PHE A 221 6.67 22.55 -8.68
N ALA A 222 7.28 21.73 -9.55
CA ALA A 222 7.00 21.76 -10.98
C ALA A 222 5.84 20.79 -11.28
N PHE A 223 4.64 21.30 -11.52
CA PHE A 223 3.48 20.43 -11.77
C PHE A 223 3.39 19.99 -13.23
N LEU A 224 3.22 18.68 -13.43
CA LEU A 224 2.80 18.11 -14.70
C LEU A 224 1.31 18.37 -14.87
N ARG A 225 0.93 18.90 -16.02
CA ARG A 225 -0.46 19.23 -16.34
C ARG A 225 -1.06 18.13 -17.21
N PHE A 226 -2.17 17.57 -16.74
CA PHE A 226 -3.01 16.69 -17.56
C PHE A 226 -4.22 17.50 -18.06
N PRO A 227 -4.41 17.65 -19.38
CA PRO A 227 -5.49 18.46 -19.94
C PRO A 227 -6.89 18.03 -19.48
N ASP A 228 -7.06 16.74 -19.23
CA ASP A 228 -8.30 16.10 -18.78
C ASP A 228 -8.47 16.05 -17.26
N SER A 229 -7.50 16.56 -16.49
CA SER A 229 -7.60 16.57 -15.02
C SER A 229 -8.73 17.50 -14.55
N PRO A 230 -9.64 17.02 -13.69
CA PRO A 230 -10.69 17.86 -13.11
C PRO A 230 -10.13 18.86 -12.09
N VAL A 231 -8.91 18.67 -11.60
CA VAL A 231 -8.23 19.52 -10.63
C VAL A 231 -6.89 20.00 -11.20
N ASP A 232 -6.58 21.29 -11.02
CA ASP A 232 -5.32 21.89 -11.45
C ASP A 232 -4.50 22.33 -10.23
N PRO A 233 -3.31 21.75 -10.03
CA PRO A 233 -2.36 22.27 -9.05
C PRO A 233 -1.87 23.67 -9.48
N ILE A 234 -2.11 24.66 -8.64
CA ILE A 234 -1.81 26.07 -8.92
C ILE A 234 -0.39 26.41 -8.48
N SER A 235 -0.04 26.02 -7.27
CA SER A 235 1.23 26.32 -6.61
C SER A 235 1.54 25.21 -5.61
N GLY A 236 2.82 25.04 -5.29
CA GLY A 236 3.21 24.08 -4.29
C GLY A 236 4.64 24.31 -3.83
N VAL A 237 4.85 24.19 -2.54
CA VAL A 237 6.16 24.32 -1.91
C VAL A 237 6.37 23.17 -0.93
N ALA A 238 7.62 22.74 -0.81
CA ALA A 238 8.06 21.90 0.29
C ALA A 238 9.42 22.40 0.78
N ARG A 239 9.80 22.03 1.99
CA ARG A 239 11.14 22.36 2.51
C ARG A 239 12.03 21.14 2.46
N ALA A 240 13.25 21.31 1.97
CA ALA A 240 14.23 20.24 1.90
C ALA A 240 15.45 20.56 2.77
N SER A 241 15.95 19.53 3.43
CA SER A 241 17.22 19.54 4.17
C SER A 241 17.90 18.21 3.92
N GLY A 242 18.87 18.21 3.00
CA GLY A 242 19.55 17.02 2.51
C GLY A 242 18.61 16.00 1.90
N SER A 243 18.39 14.91 2.63
CA SER A 243 17.51 13.79 2.24
C SER A 243 16.13 13.81 2.87
N GLU A 244 15.76 14.91 3.52
CA GLU A 244 14.47 15.05 4.18
C GLU A 244 13.63 16.12 3.49
N ILE A 245 12.41 15.78 3.10
CA ILE A 245 11.38 16.74 2.67
C ILE A 245 10.37 16.89 3.80
N ARG A 246 9.99 18.14 4.07
CA ARG A 246 9.08 18.50 5.15
C ARG A 246 7.98 19.40 4.64
N ALA A 247 6.82 19.25 5.28
CA ALA A 247 5.70 20.18 5.20
C ALA A 247 5.32 20.58 3.77
N PRO A 248 5.05 19.62 2.85
CA PRO A 248 4.54 19.97 1.54
C PRO A 248 3.19 20.68 1.66
N ARG A 249 3.04 21.77 0.90
CA ARG A 249 1.81 22.56 0.81
C ARG A 249 1.52 22.78 -0.65
N ILE A 250 0.34 22.36 -1.11
CA ILE A 250 -0.05 22.44 -2.52
C ILE A 250 -1.42 23.10 -2.60
N ASP A 251 -1.51 24.22 -3.33
CA ASP A 251 -2.78 24.85 -3.64
C ASP A 251 -3.35 24.24 -4.93
N VAL A 252 -4.62 23.85 -4.92
CA VAL A 252 -5.31 23.19 -6.05
C VAL A 252 -6.61 23.90 -6.39
N LYS A 253 -7.00 23.90 -7.67
CA LYS A 253 -8.29 24.44 -8.14
C LYS A 253 -9.15 23.34 -8.75
N ASN A 254 -10.40 23.23 -8.33
CA ASN A 254 -11.39 22.43 -9.04
C ASN A 254 -11.79 23.15 -10.33
N ARG A 255 -11.47 22.54 -11.49
CA ARG A 255 -11.81 23.04 -12.83
C ARG A 255 -13.02 22.34 -13.44
N SER A 256 -13.54 21.32 -12.76
CA SER A 256 -14.71 20.58 -13.21
C SER A 256 -16.01 21.31 -12.86
N LYS A 257 -17.13 20.78 -13.36
CA LYS A 257 -18.49 21.24 -13.04
C LYS A 257 -19.10 20.52 -11.82
N ARG A 258 -18.33 19.65 -11.16
CA ARG A 258 -18.77 18.78 -10.07
C ARG A 258 -17.98 19.12 -8.82
N GLY A 259 -18.57 18.93 -7.64
CA GLY A 259 -17.78 19.04 -6.42
C GLY A 259 -16.79 17.88 -6.31
N VAL A 260 -15.67 18.16 -5.65
CA VAL A 260 -14.53 17.26 -5.47
C VAL A 260 -14.33 17.05 -3.97
N SER A 261 -14.39 15.80 -3.55
CA SER A 261 -14.32 15.37 -2.15
C SER A 261 -12.94 14.85 -1.74
N TYR A 262 -12.09 14.54 -2.73
CA TYR A 262 -10.73 14.05 -2.47
C TYR A 262 -9.80 14.31 -3.66
N VAL A 263 -8.54 14.64 -3.37
CA VAL A 263 -7.48 14.81 -4.36
C VAL A 263 -6.21 14.15 -3.86
N GLU A 264 -5.50 13.45 -4.72
CA GLU A 264 -4.19 12.88 -4.43
C GLU A 264 -3.15 13.41 -5.42
N ILE A 265 -2.00 13.82 -4.89
CA ILE A 265 -0.88 14.34 -5.67
C ILE A 265 0.27 13.34 -5.62
N GLY A 266 0.58 12.71 -6.74
CA GLY A 266 1.83 11.97 -6.91
C GLY A 266 3.01 12.95 -7.03
N TRP A 267 4.15 12.60 -6.45
CA TRP A 267 5.35 13.44 -6.54
C TRP A 267 6.63 12.65 -6.78
N ILE A 268 7.49 13.30 -7.56
CA ILE A 268 8.77 12.78 -8.04
C ILE A 268 9.86 13.72 -7.55
N LEU A 269 10.90 13.12 -6.98
CA LEU A 269 12.08 13.84 -6.52
C LEU A 269 13.17 13.74 -7.57
N LYS A 270 13.94 14.82 -7.68
CA LYS A 270 15.13 14.88 -8.51
C LYS A 270 16.35 15.11 -7.61
N ASP A 271 17.36 14.27 -7.75
CA ASP A 271 18.64 14.46 -7.06
C ASP A 271 19.57 15.43 -7.81
N ARG A 272 20.72 15.74 -7.20
CA ARG A 272 21.77 16.58 -7.80
C ARG A 272 22.37 16.02 -9.10
N ASN A 273 22.31 14.71 -9.31
CA ASN A 273 22.78 14.07 -10.55
C ASN A 273 21.67 14.02 -11.62
N GLY A 274 20.51 14.61 -11.35
CA GLY A 274 19.36 14.65 -12.24
C GLY A 274 18.54 13.35 -12.27
N ARG A 275 18.81 12.40 -11.38
CA ARG A 275 18.06 11.14 -11.28
C ARG A 275 16.71 11.41 -10.64
N GLN A 276 15.67 10.79 -11.19
CA GLN A 276 14.30 10.94 -10.73
C GLN A 276 13.82 9.71 -9.96
N PHE A 277 13.05 9.94 -8.91
CA PHE A 277 12.56 8.91 -8.01
C PHE A 277 11.12 9.21 -7.60
N LEU A 278 10.24 8.22 -7.61
CA LEU A 278 8.90 8.38 -7.02
C LEU A 278 9.03 8.45 -5.50
N ALA A 279 8.55 9.53 -4.89
CA ALA A 279 8.50 9.67 -3.43
C ALA A 279 7.21 9.10 -2.82
N GLY A 280 6.19 8.84 -3.64
CA GLY A 280 4.89 8.34 -3.22
C GLY A 280 3.79 9.29 -3.70
N SER A 281 2.79 9.48 -2.87
CA SER A 281 1.69 10.41 -3.10
C SER A 281 1.26 11.08 -1.81
N VAL A 282 0.69 12.28 -1.94
CA VAL A 282 0.16 13.10 -0.85
C VAL A 282 -1.35 13.15 -0.99
N PRO A 283 -2.10 12.49 -0.09
CA PRO A 283 -3.55 12.57 -0.08
C PRO A 283 -4.01 13.93 0.48
N SER A 284 -5.15 14.44 0.02
CA SER A 284 -5.86 15.50 0.72
C SER A 284 -6.31 15.02 2.09
N SER A 285 -6.43 15.96 3.05
CA SER A 285 -7.04 15.67 4.34
C SER A 285 -8.47 15.15 4.19
N ASP A 286 -8.90 14.32 5.13
CA ASP A 286 -10.30 13.89 5.20
C ASP A 286 -11.24 15.10 5.29
N GLY A 287 -12.34 15.08 4.54
CA GLY A 287 -13.31 16.17 4.50
C GLY A 287 -12.93 17.35 3.60
N LEU A 288 -12.03 17.15 2.62
CA LEU A 288 -11.89 18.10 1.52
C LEU A 288 -13.25 18.25 0.81
N ASP A 289 -13.69 19.48 0.59
CA ASP A 289 -14.88 19.79 -0.19
C ASP A 289 -14.57 21.00 -1.08
N LEU A 290 -14.39 20.74 -2.38
CA LEU A 290 -14.11 21.76 -3.38
C LEU A 290 -15.27 21.86 -4.36
N ALA A 291 -16.07 22.92 -4.20
CA ALA A 291 -17.09 23.28 -5.17
C ALA A 291 -16.48 23.61 -6.56
N PRO A 292 -17.26 23.56 -7.64
CA PRO A 292 -16.80 23.95 -8.96
C PRO A 292 -16.14 25.34 -8.98
N GLY A 293 -14.92 25.43 -9.50
CA GLY A 293 -14.14 26.67 -9.56
C GLY A 293 -13.40 27.05 -8.27
N GLN A 294 -13.67 26.37 -7.15
CA GLN A 294 -13.07 26.68 -5.86
C GLN A 294 -11.59 26.26 -5.81
N THR A 295 -10.83 26.96 -4.97
CA THR A 295 -9.45 26.63 -4.63
C THR A 295 -9.37 26.05 -3.23
N GLY A 296 -8.51 25.05 -3.05
CA GLY A 296 -8.23 24.39 -1.78
C GLY A 296 -6.75 24.19 -1.55
N LYS A 297 -6.41 23.68 -0.37
CA LYS A 297 -5.03 23.36 0.02
C LYS A 297 -4.90 21.89 0.41
N ILE A 298 -3.91 21.23 -0.15
CA ILE A 298 -3.44 19.91 0.27
C ILE A 298 -2.22 20.15 1.15
N LEU A 299 -2.34 19.78 2.42
CA LEU A 299 -1.31 19.99 3.44
C LEU A 299 -0.92 18.65 4.04
N GLU A 300 0.38 18.35 4.06
CA GLU A 300 0.90 17.20 4.80
C GLU A 300 1.79 17.69 5.94
N SER A 301 1.42 17.35 7.18
CA SER A 301 2.25 17.62 8.36
C SER A 301 3.23 16.45 8.58
N THR A 302 3.95 16.06 7.54
CA THR A 302 4.89 14.93 7.60
C THR A 302 6.29 15.35 7.16
N SER A 303 7.26 14.63 7.70
CA SER A 303 8.64 14.64 7.23
C SER A 303 8.94 13.29 6.62
N LEU A 304 9.35 13.28 5.35
CA LEU A 304 9.79 12.10 4.65
C LEU A 304 11.30 12.14 4.49
N ARG A 305 11.97 11.07 4.93
CA ARG A 305 13.39 10.87 4.72
C ARG A 305 13.62 9.83 3.65
N PHE A 306 14.50 10.14 2.72
CA PHE A 306 14.78 9.32 1.55
C PHE A 306 16.19 8.76 1.62
N SER A 307 16.33 7.46 1.40
CA SER A 307 17.64 6.83 1.22
C SER A 307 17.62 5.96 -0.02
N SER A 308 18.73 5.93 -0.75
CA SER A 308 18.91 4.94 -1.81
C SER A 308 18.90 3.52 -1.23
N ALA A 309 18.63 2.51 -2.06
CA ALA A 309 18.74 1.10 -1.66
C ALA A 309 20.12 0.69 -1.08
N SER A 310 21.17 1.46 -1.37
CA SER A 310 22.51 1.29 -0.77
C SER A 310 22.71 2.02 0.56
N GLY A 311 21.66 2.63 1.12
CA GLY A 311 21.71 3.44 2.35
C GLY A 311 22.35 4.81 2.18
N ARG A 312 22.72 5.21 0.96
CA ARG A 312 23.28 6.55 0.69
C ARG A 312 22.19 7.61 0.78
N ILE A 313 22.53 8.72 1.45
CA ILE A 313 21.75 9.95 1.52
C ILE A 313 21.58 10.49 0.10
N VAL A 314 20.35 10.84 -0.26
CA VAL A 314 20.00 11.46 -1.55
C VAL A 314 19.78 12.94 -1.29
N ASP A 315 20.61 13.80 -1.89
CA ASP A 315 20.46 15.24 -1.83
C ASP A 315 19.39 15.71 -2.84
N ILE A 316 18.32 16.30 -2.33
CA ILE A 316 17.09 16.57 -3.10
C ILE A 316 17.15 18.00 -3.66
N GLN A 317 17.16 18.08 -4.99
CA GLN A 317 17.33 19.35 -5.72
C GLN A 317 16.06 19.82 -6.44
N GLY A 318 15.06 18.95 -6.57
CA GLY A 318 13.81 19.33 -7.23
C GLY A 318 12.66 18.39 -6.92
N VAL A 319 11.45 18.91 -7.08
CA VAL A 319 10.20 18.19 -6.88
C VAL A 319 9.23 18.46 -8.02
N THR A 320 8.69 17.39 -8.58
CA THR A 320 7.68 17.42 -9.64
C THR A 320 6.41 16.80 -9.09
N GLY A 321 5.28 17.49 -9.20
CA GLY A 321 3.98 16.99 -8.74
C GLY A 321 3.05 16.69 -9.91
N TYR A 322 2.09 15.78 -9.72
CA TYR A 322 1.01 15.53 -10.67
C TYR A 322 -0.23 15.03 -9.95
N VAL A 323 -1.42 15.31 -10.49
CA VAL A 323 -2.66 14.77 -9.92
C VAL A 323 -2.73 13.28 -10.24
N SER A 324 -2.63 12.42 -9.23
CA SER A 324 -2.70 10.97 -9.41
C SER A 324 -4.12 10.44 -9.33
N GLN A 325 -4.99 11.11 -8.57
CA GLN A 325 -6.37 10.70 -8.37
C GLN A 325 -7.25 11.87 -7.93
N VAL A 326 -8.51 11.86 -8.37
CA VAL A 326 -9.56 12.76 -7.86
C VAL A 326 -10.83 11.95 -7.60
N GLU A 327 -11.48 12.17 -6.46
CA GLU A 327 -12.82 11.66 -6.18
C GLU A 327 -13.82 12.82 -6.20
N PHE A 328 -14.94 12.61 -6.89
CA PHE A 328 -16.06 13.55 -6.90
C PHE A 328 -17.03 13.24 -5.74
N ASP A 329 -17.92 14.17 -5.41
CA ASP A 329 -18.87 14.00 -4.29
C ASP A 329 -19.82 12.81 -4.45
N ASN A 330 -20.05 12.35 -5.68
CA ASN A 330 -20.84 11.15 -5.95
C ASN A 330 -20.03 9.85 -5.86
N GLY A 331 -18.75 9.92 -5.47
CA GLY A 331 -17.83 8.78 -5.31
C GLY A 331 -17.23 8.24 -6.61
N GLU A 332 -17.48 8.87 -7.76
CA GLU A 332 -16.75 8.54 -8.98
C GLU A 332 -15.30 9.00 -8.87
N ILE A 333 -14.40 8.26 -9.52
CA ILE A 333 -12.97 8.52 -9.49
C ILE A 333 -12.48 8.87 -10.89
N TRP A 334 -11.69 9.93 -10.96
CA TRP A 334 -10.83 10.23 -12.09
C TRP A 334 -9.39 9.81 -11.78
N ILE A 335 -8.74 9.19 -12.77
CA ILE A 335 -7.31 8.87 -12.78
C ILE A 335 -6.70 9.30 -14.12
N PRO A 336 -5.39 9.58 -14.19
CA PRO A 336 -4.72 9.90 -15.44
C PRO A 336 -4.87 8.78 -16.49
N SER A 337 -5.17 9.18 -17.73
CA SER A 337 -5.13 8.27 -18.88
C SER A 337 -3.70 7.79 -19.16
N ARG A 338 -3.56 6.63 -19.81
CA ARG A 338 -2.23 6.08 -20.14
C ARG A 338 -1.49 6.96 -21.15
N SER A 339 -2.21 7.61 -22.06
CA SER A 339 -1.67 8.65 -22.95
C SER A 339 -1.12 9.84 -22.18
N SER A 340 -1.84 10.35 -21.17
CA SER A 340 -1.40 11.47 -20.34
C SER A 340 -0.12 11.12 -19.57
N LEU A 341 -0.04 9.90 -19.04
CA LEU A 341 1.17 9.41 -18.34
C LEU A 341 2.38 9.28 -19.28
N ASN A 342 2.18 8.73 -20.48
CA ASN A 342 3.25 8.55 -21.46
C ASN A 342 3.81 9.89 -21.98
N GLN A 343 2.93 10.84 -22.33
CA GLN A 343 3.32 12.15 -22.83
C GLN A 343 4.07 12.99 -21.78
N SER A 344 3.80 12.75 -20.50
CA SER A 344 4.42 13.50 -19.40
C SER A 344 5.78 12.94 -18.96
N GLY A 345 6.30 11.93 -19.67
CA GLY A 345 7.57 11.28 -19.31
C GLY A 345 7.52 10.47 -18.01
N LEU A 346 6.32 10.19 -17.50
CA LEU A 346 6.13 9.49 -16.22
C LEU A 346 6.35 7.98 -16.31
N GLN A 347 6.34 7.41 -17.51
CA GLN A 347 6.35 5.96 -17.74
C GLN A 347 7.54 5.23 -17.09
N GLY A 348 8.69 5.91 -16.91
CA GLY A 348 9.88 5.34 -16.27
C GLY A 348 10.03 5.63 -14.78
N VAL A 349 9.16 6.47 -14.21
CA VAL A 349 9.30 6.97 -12.82
C VAL A 349 8.07 6.67 -11.97
N ALA A 350 6.87 6.82 -12.53
CA ALA A 350 5.63 6.49 -11.86
C ALA A 350 5.57 5.00 -11.50
N ALA A 351 4.88 4.68 -10.41
CA ALA A 351 4.65 3.29 -10.04
C ALA A 351 3.74 2.63 -11.09
N PRO A 352 4.07 1.43 -11.60
CA PRO A 352 3.13 0.68 -12.40
C PRO A 352 1.94 0.29 -11.51
N SER A 353 0.75 0.28 -12.11
CA SER A 353 -0.46 -0.13 -11.39
C SER A 353 -0.34 -1.59 -10.92
N PRO A 354 -1.15 -2.01 -9.93
CA PRO A 354 -1.21 -3.41 -9.53
C PRO A 354 -1.49 -4.37 -10.71
N GLU A 355 -2.32 -3.95 -11.68
CA GLU A 355 -2.67 -4.77 -12.84
C GLU A 355 -1.52 -4.89 -13.83
N GLU A 356 -0.80 -3.80 -14.14
CA GLU A 356 0.38 -3.88 -15.01
C GLU A 356 1.46 -4.77 -14.40
N GLN A 357 1.67 -4.67 -13.08
CA GLN A 357 2.58 -5.58 -12.37
C GLN A 357 2.11 -7.03 -12.45
N ARG A 358 0.81 -7.29 -12.25
CA ARG A 358 0.24 -8.63 -12.31
C ARG A 358 0.37 -9.25 -13.70
N LEU A 359 -0.01 -8.53 -14.75
CA LEU A 359 0.10 -8.99 -16.14
C LEU A 359 1.56 -9.21 -16.54
N THR A 360 2.46 -8.31 -16.13
CA THR A 360 3.90 -8.48 -16.36
C THR A 360 4.46 -9.71 -15.63
N ASN A 361 4.01 -9.97 -14.40
CA ASN A 361 4.39 -11.18 -13.67
C ASN A 361 3.86 -12.45 -14.34
N ILE A 362 2.67 -12.42 -14.94
CA ILE A 362 2.15 -13.54 -15.74
C ILE A 362 3.02 -13.75 -16.98
N TYR A 363 3.38 -12.67 -17.69
CA TYR A 363 4.27 -12.73 -18.84
C TYR A 363 5.62 -13.39 -18.49
N VAL A 364 6.27 -12.91 -17.43
CA VAL A 364 7.59 -13.41 -17.00
C VAL A 364 7.52 -14.87 -16.56
N LYS A 365 6.45 -15.29 -15.86
CA LYS A 365 6.35 -16.64 -15.29
C LYS A 365 5.75 -17.68 -16.23
N LYS A 366 4.84 -17.27 -17.13
CA LYS A 366 3.99 -18.18 -17.93
C LYS A 366 4.02 -17.88 -19.44
N GLY A 367 4.66 -16.79 -19.86
CA GLY A 367 4.79 -16.42 -21.27
C GLY A 367 3.59 -15.66 -21.84
N LEU A 368 3.69 -15.29 -23.12
CA LEU A 368 2.75 -14.44 -23.83
C LEU A 368 1.33 -15.03 -23.93
N GLU A 369 1.22 -16.32 -24.24
CA GLU A 369 -0.08 -16.99 -24.38
C GLU A 369 -0.93 -16.91 -23.11
N ALA A 370 -0.30 -17.07 -21.94
CA ALA A 370 -0.99 -16.96 -20.67
C ALA A 370 -1.54 -15.55 -20.43
N VAL A 371 -0.83 -14.52 -20.90
CA VAL A 371 -1.30 -13.13 -20.82
C VAL A 371 -2.44 -12.88 -21.78
N ILE A 372 -2.38 -13.40 -23.00
CA ILE A 372 -3.47 -13.28 -23.98
C ILE A 372 -4.74 -13.94 -23.43
N GLN A 373 -4.62 -15.15 -22.86
CA GLN A 373 -5.73 -15.83 -22.20
C GLN A 373 -6.28 -15.00 -21.04
N GLU A 374 -5.40 -14.40 -20.23
CA GLU A 374 -5.81 -13.55 -19.12
C GLU A 374 -6.57 -12.30 -19.58
N LEU A 375 -6.06 -11.60 -20.60
CA LEU A 375 -6.73 -10.42 -21.17
C LEU A 375 -8.11 -10.76 -21.74
N ARG A 376 -8.30 -11.97 -22.30
CA ARG A 376 -9.58 -12.43 -22.86
C ARG A 376 -10.67 -12.71 -21.81
N LYS A 377 -10.32 -12.86 -20.52
CA LYS A 377 -11.31 -13.09 -19.46
C LYS A 377 -12.15 -11.86 -19.12
N PHE A 378 -11.57 -10.68 -19.35
CA PHE A 378 -12.14 -9.39 -18.96
C PHE A 378 -12.95 -8.74 -20.06
#